data_AF-A0A072V020-F1
#
_entry.id   AF-A0A072V020-F1
#
_cell.length_a   1.000
_cell.length_b   1.000
_cell.length_c   1.000
_cell.angle_alpha   90.00
_cell.angle_beta   90.00
_cell.angle_gamma   90.00
#
_symmetry.space_group_name_H-M   'P 1'
#
loop_
_entity.id
_entity.type
_entity.pdbx_description
1 polymer ?
#
loop_
_entity_poly.entity_id
_entity_poly.type
_entity_poly.pdbx_seq_one_letter_code
_entity_poly.pdbx_strand_id
1 'polypeptide(L)'
;MAKSMRSKREKRLRAIRREIVEPYYDKKEAAKLAAQEAALAAPKLQVSVPSTTTMEVSTSSINNNPMGIISLVYRNFNKLKLILHSAIIS
;
A
#
# COMPACT_ATOMS: atom_id res chain seq x y z
N MET A 1 -19.56 21.36 25.60
CA MET A 1 -19.25 22.42 24.61
C MET A 1 -17.94 22.09 23.92
N ALA A 2 -17.93 22.04 22.59
CA ALA A 2 -16.69 21.87 21.84
C ALA A 2 -15.78 23.10 22.05
N LYS A 3 -14.46 22.89 22.09
CA LYS A 3 -13.52 24.01 22.23
C LYS A 3 -13.47 24.80 20.93
N SER A 4 -13.45 26.12 21.04
CA SER A 4 -13.30 27.00 19.89
C SER A 4 -11.91 26.85 19.25
N MET A 5 -11.88 26.93 17.93
CA MET A 5 -10.68 27.00 17.10
C MET A 5 -9.73 28.13 17.51
N ARG A 6 -10.28 29.24 18.02
CA ARG A 6 -9.50 30.41 18.44
C ARG A 6 -8.95 30.27 19.87
N SER A 7 -9.28 29.20 20.59
CA SER A 7 -8.83 29.01 21.97
C SER A 7 -7.32 28.78 22.07
N LYS A 8 -6.69 29.39 23.09
CA LYS A 8 -5.23 29.34 23.30
C LYS A 8 -4.71 27.91 23.39
N ARG A 9 -5.41 27.04 24.13
CA ARG A 9 -5.03 25.62 24.29
C ARG A 9 -5.07 24.86 22.97
N GLU A 10 -6.11 25.05 22.18
CA GLU A 10 -6.26 24.35 20.90
C GLU A 10 -5.22 24.80 19.87
N LYS A 11 -4.91 26.11 19.83
CA LYS A 11 -3.81 26.63 19.02
C LYS A 11 -2.46 26.02 19.40
N ARG A 12 -2.13 25.92 20.70
CA ARG A 12 -0.87 25.31 21.17
C ARG A 12 -0.76 23.84 20.77
N LEU A 13 -1.86 23.08 20.90
CA LEU A 13 -1.89 21.68 20.46
C LEU A 13 -1.70 21.52 18.95
N ARG A 14 -2.23 22.45 18.15
CA ARG A 14 -2.01 22.44 16.69
C ARG A 14 -0.56 22.75 16.32
N ALA A 15 0.08 23.70 17.00
CA ALA A 15 1.50 24.00 16.80
C ALA A 15 2.39 22.79 17.12
N ILE A 16 2.23 22.19 18.31
CA ILE A 16 2.97 20.99 18.70
C ILE A 16 2.75 19.84 17.72
N ARG A 17 1.51 19.62 17.27
CA ARG A 17 1.21 18.60 16.25
C ARG A 17 1.92 18.91 14.93
N ARG A 18 1.98 20.17 14.50
CA ARG A 18 2.71 20.56 13.28
C ARG A 18 4.19 20.31 13.43
N GLU A 19 4.81 20.79 14.51
CA GLU A 19 6.24 20.58 14.82
C GLU A 19 6.63 19.09 14.86
N ILE A 20 5.72 18.21 15.28
CA ILE A 20 5.95 16.75 15.32
C ILE A 20 5.65 16.09 13.95
N VAL A 21 4.67 16.59 13.20
CA VAL A 21 4.20 16.00 11.93
C VAL A 21 4.99 16.49 10.71
N GLU A 22 5.45 17.74 10.68
CA GLU A 22 6.29 18.30 9.61
C GLU A 22 7.57 17.48 9.36
N PRO A 23 8.34 17.10 10.39
CA PRO A 23 9.53 16.26 10.23
C PRO A 23 9.24 14.87 9.64
N TYR A 24 7.98 14.42 9.69
CA TYR A 24 7.53 13.16 9.11
C TYR A 24 7.10 13.30 7.64
N TYR A 25 6.62 14.47 7.21
CA TYR A 25 6.17 14.69 5.85
C TYR A 25 7.35 14.86 4.89
N ASP A 26 8.38 15.60 5.29
CA ASP A 26 9.57 15.83 4.46
C ASP A 26 10.33 14.54 4.15
N LYS A 27 10.44 13.64 5.13
CA LYS A 27 11.10 12.33 4.95
C LYS A 27 10.32 11.41 4.01
N LYS A 28 8.98 11.48 4.06
CA LYS A 28 8.12 10.67 3.20
C LYS A 28 8.16 11.15 1.76
N GLU A 29 8.13 12.46 1.54
CA GLU A 29 8.22 13.01 0.19
C GLU A 29 9.62 12.81 -0.41
N ALA A 30 10.69 12.94 0.38
CA ALA A 30 12.05 12.62 -0.07
C ALA A 30 12.19 11.15 -0.53
N ALA A 31 11.61 10.20 0.20
CA ALA A 31 11.64 8.79 -0.18
C ALA A 31 10.88 8.50 -1.49
N LYS A 32 9.75 9.19 -1.73
CA LYS A 32 9.00 9.05 -2.98
C LYS A 32 9.77 9.60 -4.18
N LEU A 33 10.43 10.76 -4.02
CA LEU A 33 11.24 11.36 -5.08
C LEU A 33 12.42 10.46 -5.44
N ALA A 34 13.13 9.91 -4.46
CA ALA A 34 14.24 8.98 -4.69
C ALA A 34 13.82 7.71 -5.44
N ALA A 35 12.64 7.16 -5.13
CA ALA A 35 12.11 5.99 -5.83
C ALA A 35 11.77 6.30 -7.30
N GLN A 36 11.24 7.49 -7.58
CA GLN A 36 10.94 7.93 -8.95
C GLN A 36 12.21 8.16 -9.77
N GLU A 37 13.23 8.80 -9.18
CA GLU A 37 14.53 8.99 -9.84
C GLU A 37 15.19 7.66 -10.18
N ALA A 38 15.15 6.68 -9.27
CA ALA A 38 15.67 5.34 -9.52
C ALA A 38 14.90 4.60 -10.63
N ALA A 39 13.58 4.74 -10.71
CA ALA A 39 12.77 4.15 -11.77
C ALA A 39 13.05 4.77 -13.14
N LEU A 40 13.35 6.07 -13.20
CA LEU A 40 13.73 6.76 -14.44
C LEU A 40 15.15 6.41 -14.89
N ALA A 41 16.08 6.24 -13.94
CA ALA A 41 17.46 5.86 -14.22
C ALA A 41 17.60 4.37 -14.58
N ALA A 42 16.61 3.54 -14.25
CA ALA A 42 16.64 2.12 -14.56
C ALA A 42 16.65 1.89 -16.10
N PRO A 43 17.60 1.10 -16.61
CA PRO A 43 17.60 0.68 -18.01
C PRO A 43 16.28 -0.02 -18.34
N LYS A 44 15.67 0.34 -19.49
CA LYS A 44 14.41 -0.28 -19.95
C LYS A 44 14.61 -1.78 -20.12
N LEU A 45 14.11 -2.54 -19.16
CA LEU A 45 14.11 -4.00 -19.22
C LEU A 45 13.14 -4.46 -20.31
N GLN A 46 13.60 -5.41 -21.12
CA GLN A 46 12.77 -6.02 -22.16
C GLN A 46 11.59 -6.72 -21.48
N VAL A 47 10.38 -6.26 -21.78
CA VAL A 47 9.15 -6.89 -21.33
C VAL A 47 9.05 -8.23 -22.05
N SER A 48 9.16 -9.33 -21.30
CA SER A 48 8.89 -10.67 -21.84
C SER A 48 7.44 -10.71 -22.28
N VAL A 49 7.20 -10.72 -23.59
CA VAL A 49 5.88 -10.96 -24.17
C VAL A 49 5.49 -12.42 -23.89
N PRO A 50 4.41 -12.69 -23.12
CA PRO A 50 3.95 -14.06 -22.95
C PRO A 50 3.41 -14.56 -24.29
N SER A 51 3.92 -15.69 -24.76
CA SER A 51 3.41 -16.40 -25.94
C SER A 51 1.93 -16.72 -25.73
N THR A 52 1.10 -16.34 -26.70
CA THR A 52 -0.34 -16.55 -26.73
C THR A 52 -0.71 -18.01 -26.50
N THR A 53 -1.10 -18.33 -25.27
CA THR A 53 -2.02 -19.43 -24.97
C THR A 53 -3.01 -18.83 -24.00
N THR A 54 -4.27 -18.81 -24.44
CA THR A 54 -5.45 -18.27 -23.76
C THR A 54 -5.44 -18.54 -22.25
N MET A 55 -4.80 -17.65 -21.49
CA MET A 55 -5.07 -17.49 -20.08
C MET A 55 -6.07 -16.36 -20.00
N GLU A 56 -7.27 -16.69 -19.51
CA GLU A 56 -8.23 -15.72 -19.05
C GLU A 56 -7.49 -14.77 -18.09
N VAL A 57 -7.15 -13.57 -18.59
CA VAL A 57 -6.76 -12.46 -17.75
C VAL A 57 -8.05 -12.02 -17.08
N SER A 58 -8.39 -12.65 -15.95
CA SER A 58 -9.24 -11.98 -14.99
C SER A 58 -8.42 -10.78 -14.53
N THR A 59 -8.63 -9.63 -15.17
CA THR A 59 -8.25 -8.35 -14.59
C THR A 59 -9.01 -8.27 -13.28
N SER A 60 -8.40 -8.73 -12.20
CA SER A 60 -8.92 -8.51 -10.86
C SER A 60 -8.80 -7.03 -10.62
N SER A 61 -9.87 -6.32 -11.01
CA SER A 61 -10.14 -4.95 -10.60
C SER A 61 -9.78 -4.85 -9.13
N ILE A 62 -8.65 -4.20 -8.85
CA ILE A 62 -8.25 -3.88 -7.48
C ILE A 62 -9.23 -2.80 -7.06
N ASN A 63 -10.37 -3.25 -6.55
CA ASN A 63 -11.28 -2.39 -5.84
C ASN A 63 -10.57 -1.98 -4.56
N ASN A 64 -10.17 -0.71 -4.46
CA ASN A 64 -9.56 -0.12 -3.27
C ASN A 64 -10.49 -0.09 -2.04
N ASN A 65 -11.58 -0.85 -2.08
CA ASN A 65 -12.50 -1.05 -0.99
C ASN A 65 -11.86 -2.00 0.03
N PRO A 66 -11.85 -1.62 1.32
CA PRO A 66 -11.20 -2.42 2.36
C PRO A 66 -11.76 -3.85 2.43
N MET A 67 -13.05 -4.02 2.17
CA MET A 67 -13.70 -5.35 2.15
C MET A 67 -13.19 -6.28 1.03
N GLY A 68 -12.82 -5.73 -0.13
CA GLY A 68 -12.29 -6.52 -1.25
C GLY A 68 -10.90 -7.07 -0.94
N ILE A 69 -10.05 -6.22 -0.36
CA ILE A 69 -8.68 -6.59 0.05
C ILE A 69 -8.71 -7.64 1.16
N ILE A 70 -9.53 -7.44 2.19
CA ILE A 70 -9.68 -8.39 3.30
C ILE A 70 -10.10 -9.77 2.78
N SER A 71 -11.10 -9.84 1.90
CA SER A 71 -11.55 -11.09 1.28
C SER A 71 -10.43 -11.79 0.48
N LEU A 72 -9.62 -11.04 -0.26
CA LEU A 72 -8.51 -11.60 -1.03
C LEU A 72 -7.40 -12.18 -0.13
N VAL A 73 -7.07 -11.50 0.97
CA VAL A 73 -6.09 -11.98 1.96
C VAL A 73 -6.57 -13.28 2.59
N TYR A 74 -7.83 -13.34 3.04
CA TYR A 74 -8.39 -14.56 3.63
C TYR A 74 -8.42 -15.72 2.63
N ARG A 75 -8.76 -15.49 1.37
CA ARG A 75 -8.74 -16.54 0.34
C ARG A 75 -7.35 -17.10 0.10
N ASN A 76 -6.34 -16.24 0.02
CA ASN A 76 -4.95 -16.67 -0.15
C ASN A 76 -4.45 -17.45 1.07
N PHE A 77 -4.69 -16.95 2.29
CA PHE A 77 -4.29 -17.67 3.51
C PHE A 77 -4.90 -19.06 3.61
N ASN A 78 -6.20 -19.21 3.30
CA ASN A 78 -6.85 -20.51 3.32
C ASN A 78 -6.31 -21.46 2.25
N LYS A 79 -5.99 -20.93 1.06
CA LYS A 79 -5.38 -21.72 -0.03
C LYS A 79 -3.99 -22.25 0.37
N LEU A 80 -3.14 -21.40 0.96
CA LEU A 80 -1.84 -21.80 1.49
C LEU A 80 -1.97 -22.85 2.60
N LYS A 81 -2.93 -22.68 3.52
CA LYS A 81 -3.19 -23.64 4.59
C LYS A 81 -3.61 -25.01 4.06
N LEU A 82 -4.45 -25.04 3.02
CA LEU A 82 -4.89 -26.28 2.37
C LEU A 82 -3.71 -27.00 1.71
N ILE A 83 -2.88 -26.27 0.96
CA ILE A 83 -1.68 -26.80 0.30
C ILE A 83 -0.72 -27.41 1.34
N LEU A 84 -0.53 -26.71 2.46
CA LEU A 84 0.36 -27.18 3.53
C LEU A 84 -0.17 -28.44 4.22
N HIS A 85 -1.47 -28.51 4.50
CA HIS A 85 -2.08 -29.73 5.05
C HIS A 85 -1.99 -30.92 4.08
N SER A 86 -2.21 -30.71 2.77
CA SER A 86 -2.04 -31.79 1.80
C SER A 86 -0.60 -32.28 1.70
N ALA A 87 0.38 -31.38 1.87
CA ALA A 87 1.80 -31.74 1.82
C ALA A 87 2.30 -32.49 3.06
N ILE A 88 1.60 -32.38 4.20
CA ILE A 88 1.94 -33.09 5.44
C ILE A 88 1.37 -34.51 5.46
N ILE A 89 0.31 -34.77 4.67
CA ILE A 89 -0.40 -36.06 4.65
C ILE A 89 0.13 -37.01 3.54
N SER A 90 0.94 -36.51 2.60
CA SER A 90 1.65 -37.32 1.57
C SER A 90 3.04 -37.73 2.04
#